data_AF-W1J8E3-F1
#
_entry.id   AF-W1J8E3-F1
#
_cell.length_a   1.000
_cell.length_b   1.000
_cell.length_c   1.000
_cell.angle_alpha   90.00
_cell.angle_beta   90.00
_cell.angle_gamma   90.00
#
_symmetry.space_group_name_H-M   'P 1'
#
loop_
_entity.id
_entity.type
_entity.pdbx_description
1 polymer ?
#
loop_
_entity_poly.entity_id
_entity_poly.type
_entity_poly.pdbx_seq_one_letter_code
_entity_poly.pdbx_strand_id
1 'polypeptide(L)'
;MQYVAAKTFLALTKHSGASNKTENPLPQWSTGEGKYSPKNQGTVTNVESQAGQFDGKSTFNAKGEVTQGTTVKAETTRTLIYHENFGGHAIERHVGKSDAQLLARFKNDPRVLASSTFTDMKTAEWAIGNGIAANREKLTTFMAGNDTRMVLNHKMPVNVGRVIPKGSTKSHESNNIVIVIDKDPLMPNGYRIQTAYPK
;
A
#
# COMPACT_ATOMS: atom_id res chain seq x y z
N MET A 1 -23.77 38.11 -42.17
CA MET A 1 -25.06 37.58 -42.71
C MET A 1 -25.68 36.68 -41.65
N GLN A 2 -27.00 36.65 -41.53
CA GLN A 2 -27.71 35.65 -40.72
C GLN A 2 -27.86 34.36 -41.54
N TYR A 3 -28.11 33.21 -40.92
CA TYR A 3 -29.28 32.36 -41.24
C TYR A 3 -29.53 31.29 -40.16
N VAL A 4 -30.79 31.28 -39.74
CA VAL A 4 -31.48 30.61 -38.63
C VAL A 4 -31.53 29.06 -38.73
N ALA A 5 -31.56 28.37 -37.57
CA ALA A 5 -32.30 27.14 -37.16
C ALA A 5 -32.65 26.00 -38.19
N ALA A 6 -32.96 24.74 -37.82
CA ALA A 6 -33.84 24.33 -36.72
C ALA A 6 -33.95 22.80 -36.49
N LYS A 7 -34.69 22.44 -35.43
CA LYS A 7 -35.51 21.23 -35.19
C LYS A 7 -34.85 19.85 -34.93
N THR A 8 -35.09 19.41 -33.69
CA THR A 8 -35.10 18.04 -33.14
C THR A 8 -35.99 17.04 -33.87
N PHE A 9 -35.66 15.74 -33.74
CA PHE A 9 -36.63 14.64 -33.53
C PHE A 9 -36.00 13.50 -32.69
N LEU A 10 -36.78 12.46 -32.33
CA LEU A 10 -36.59 11.66 -31.11
C LEU A 10 -36.71 10.13 -31.33
N ALA A 11 -35.69 9.35 -30.90
CA ALA A 11 -35.66 7.88 -30.74
C ALA A 11 -35.91 7.05 -32.04
N LEU A 12 -35.67 5.73 -32.21
CA LEU A 12 -35.15 4.58 -31.42
C LEU A 12 -34.55 3.56 -32.48
N THR A 13 -33.96 2.35 -32.31
CA THR A 13 -33.91 1.29 -31.29
C THR A 13 -32.71 0.33 -31.47
N LYS A 14 -32.23 -0.29 -30.38
CA LYS A 14 -31.45 -1.56 -30.21
C LYS A 14 -30.56 -2.16 -31.34
N HIS A 15 -29.25 -2.14 -31.06
CA HIS A 15 -28.24 -3.22 -31.14
C HIS A 15 -28.27 -4.32 -32.25
N SER A 16 -27.11 -4.49 -32.93
CA SER A 16 -26.21 -5.66 -32.71
C SER A 16 -24.88 -5.52 -33.48
N GLY A 17 -23.81 -6.23 -33.05
CA GLY A 17 -22.67 -6.60 -33.91
C GLY A 17 -21.31 -5.89 -33.74
N ALA A 18 -20.26 -6.71 -33.55
CA ALA A 18 -18.87 -6.56 -34.02
C ALA A 18 -18.08 -5.25 -33.83
N SER A 19 -17.30 -5.23 -32.74
CA SER A 19 -15.90 -4.76 -32.62
C SER A 19 -15.19 -4.06 -33.80
N ASN A 20 -14.50 -2.96 -33.48
CA ASN A 20 -13.15 -2.72 -34.01
C ASN A 20 -12.24 -2.16 -32.91
N LYS A 21 -10.93 -2.47 -32.94
CA LYS A 21 -10.00 -2.08 -31.87
C LYS A 21 -9.55 -0.62 -32.04
N THR A 22 -9.68 0.17 -30.99
CA THR A 22 -8.88 1.39 -30.77
C THR A 22 -8.03 1.21 -29.53
N GLU A 23 -6.77 1.61 -29.61
CA GLU A 23 -5.83 1.52 -28.48
C GLU A 23 -6.11 2.68 -27.51
N ASN A 24 -6.55 2.35 -26.29
CA ASN A 24 -6.77 3.37 -25.27
C ASN A 24 -5.43 4.00 -24.84
N PRO A 25 -5.30 5.33 -24.82
CA PRO A 25 -4.10 5.99 -24.32
C PRO A 25 -3.91 5.71 -22.83
N LEU A 26 -2.65 5.70 -22.39
CA LEU A 26 -2.27 5.43 -21.00
C LEU A 26 -2.95 6.40 -20.02
N PRO A 27 -3.49 5.93 -18.88
CA PRO A 27 -4.17 6.79 -17.92
C PRO A 27 -3.22 7.82 -17.30
N GLN A 28 -3.51 9.09 -17.52
CA GLN A 28 -2.73 10.21 -16.98
C GLN A 28 -3.18 10.50 -15.53
N TRP A 29 -2.33 10.17 -14.56
CA TRP A 29 -2.60 10.38 -13.14
C TRP A 29 -2.41 11.85 -12.74
N SER A 30 -3.28 12.35 -11.86
CA SER A 30 -3.14 13.67 -11.25
C SER A 30 -2.45 13.58 -9.87
N THR A 31 -1.67 14.60 -9.53
CA THR A 31 -0.83 14.63 -8.32
C THR A 31 -1.64 14.93 -7.06
N GLY A 32 -2.17 13.91 -6.41
CA GLY A 32 -2.60 14.01 -5.01
C GLY A 32 -1.40 14.21 -4.08
N GLU A 33 -1.33 15.34 -3.38
CA GLU A 33 -0.31 15.57 -2.34
C GLU A 33 -0.65 14.78 -1.07
N GLY A 34 -0.09 13.56 -0.94
CA GLY A 34 -0.19 12.74 0.27
C GLY A 34 0.50 13.38 1.49
N LYS A 35 -0.16 14.34 2.12
CA LYS A 35 0.32 15.08 3.30
C LYS A 35 -0.16 14.43 4.59
N TYR A 36 0.64 13.48 5.09
CA TYR A 36 0.50 12.97 6.46
C TYR A 36 0.70 14.11 7.46
N SER A 37 -0.37 14.50 8.16
CA SER A 37 -0.35 15.55 9.18
C SER A 37 -0.43 14.93 10.58
N PRO A 38 0.62 15.02 11.41
CA PRO A 38 0.60 14.50 12.79
C PRO A 38 -0.48 15.11 13.69
N LYS A 39 -1.14 16.21 13.28
CA LYS A 39 -2.19 16.89 14.05
C LYS A 39 -3.58 16.27 13.90
N ASN A 40 -3.84 15.51 12.83
CA ASN A 40 -5.15 14.90 12.57
C ASN A 40 -5.06 13.37 12.71
N GLN A 41 -5.80 12.81 13.67
CA GLN A 41 -5.70 11.39 14.05
C GLN A 41 -6.32 10.45 13.00
N GLY A 42 -5.54 10.12 11.96
CA GLY A 42 -5.82 8.99 11.06
C GLY A 42 -6.70 9.27 9.84
N THR A 43 -7.12 10.51 9.59
CA THR A 43 -7.94 10.86 8.41
C THR A 43 -7.10 10.91 7.13
N VAL A 44 -6.99 9.77 6.43
CA VAL A 44 -6.47 9.73 5.05
C VAL A 44 -7.59 10.16 4.10
N THR A 45 -7.46 11.33 3.48
CA THR A 45 -8.40 11.81 2.47
C THR A 45 -8.19 11.08 1.14
N ASN A 46 -9.27 10.52 0.58
CA ASN A 46 -9.38 9.70 -0.62
C ASN A 46 -8.18 9.73 -1.59
N VAL A 47 -7.52 8.58 -1.73
CA VAL A 47 -6.70 8.22 -2.89
C VAL A 47 -7.34 7.01 -3.54
N GLU A 48 -8.24 7.25 -4.50
CA GLU A 48 -8.94 6.17 -5.22
C GLU A 48 -8.05 5.60 -6.33
N SER A 49 -7.87 4.27 -6.35
CA SER A 49 -7.17 3.55 -7.42
C SER A 49 -8.15 2.74 -8.26
N GLN A 50 -8.30 3.08 -9.55
CA GLN A 50 -9.07 2.28 -10.52
C GLN A 50 -8.31 1.01 -10.98
N ALA A 51 -7.95 0.15 -10.03
CA ALA A 51 -7.51 -1.22 -10.26
C ALA A 51 -7.70 -2.04 -8.96
N GLY A 52 -8.59 -3.04 -8.97
CA GLY A 52 -8.79 -3.98 -7.85
C GLY A 52 -9.26 -3.32 -6.53
N GLN A 53 -10.57 -3.34 -6.25
CA GLN A 53 -11.13 -2.73 -5.04
C GLN A 53 -10.68 -3.43 -3.74
N PHE A 54 -9.66 -2.90 -3.06
CA PHE A 54 -9.51 -3.08 -1.62
C PHE A 54 -10.41 -2.07 -0.90
N ASP A 55 -11.68 -2.45 -0.66
CA ASP A 55 -12.60 -1.64 0.14
C ASP A 55 -12.16 -1.53 1.62
N GLY A 56 -11.26 -2.42 2.04
CA GLY A 56 -10.78 -2.58 3.41
C GLY A 56 -11.90 -2.84 4.42
N LYS A 57 -13.03 -3.40 3.97
CA LYS A 57 -13.95 -4.16 4.83
C LYS A 57 -13.65 -5.65 4.68
N SER A 58 -13.27 -6.05 3.47
CA SER A 58 -12.76 -7.37 3.15
C SER A 58 -11.29 -7.49 3.56
N THR A 59 -10.99 -8.35 4.54
CA THR A 59 -9.61 -8.80 4.80
C THR A 59 -9.46 -10.23 4.33
N PHE A 60 -8.42 -10.54 3.56
CA PHE A 60 -8.21 -11.86 2.97
C PHE A 60 -7.12 -12.62 3.71
N ASN A 61 -7.33 -13.92 3.97
CA ASN A 61 -6.33 -14.79 4.58
C ASN A 61 -5.30 -15.31 3.56
N ALA A 62 -4.35 -16.13 4.01
CA ALA A 62 -3.29 -16.72 3.18
C ALA A 62 -3.78 -17.69 2.07
N LYS A 63 -5.08 -18.01 2.01
CA LYS A 63 -5.74 -18.77 0.93
C LYS A 63 -6.61 -17.89 0.02
N GLY A 64 -6.76 -16.59 0.32
CA GLY A 64 -7.67 -15.68 -0.38
C GLY A 64 -9.12 -15.70 0.13
N GLU A 65 -9.42 -16.40 1.22
CA GLU A 65 -10.75 -16.43 1.83
C GLU A 65 -10.99 -15.16 2.66
N VAL A 66 -12.21 -14.62 2.65
CA VAL A 66 -12.56 -13.43 3.46
C VAL A 66 -12.64 -13.81 4.94
N THR A 67 -11.74 -13.24 5.74
CA THR A 67 -11.70 -13.33 7.20
C THR A 67 -11.93 -11.95 7.83
N GLN A 68 -11.98 -11.87 9.17
CA GLN A 68 -12.05 -10.61 9.90
C GLN A 68 -10.69 -10.20 10.48
N GLY A 69 -10.29 -8.95 10.24
CA GLY A 69 -9.61 -8.13 11.25
C GLY A 69 -8.09 -8.24 11.38
N THR A 70 -7.40 -9.09 10.61
CA THR A 70 -5.94 -9.24 10.69
C THR A 70 -5.23 -7.92 10.35
N THR A 71 -4.70 -7.25 11.38
CA THR A 71 -4.08 -5.91 11.37
C THR A 71 -2.88 -5.90 12.32
N VAL A 72 -2.00 -4.89 12.27
CA VAL A 72 -0.87 -4.81 13.21
C VAL A 72 -1.37 -4.72 14.65
N LYS A 73 -2.49 -4.03 14.89
CA LYS A 73 -3.15 -4.00 16.20
C LYS A 73 -3.66 -5.36 16.66
N ALA A 74 -4.21 -6.18 15.76
CA ALA A 74 -4.66 -7.53 16.12
C ALA A 74 -3.48 -8.47 16.45
N GLU A 75 -2.42 -8.45 15.64
CA GLU A 75 -1.27 -9.35 15.81
C GLU A 75 -0.32 -8.94 16.94
N THR A 76 -0.19 -7.64 17.20
CA THR A 76 0.84 -7.12 18.12
C THR A 76 0.26 -6.42 19.35
N THR A 77 -1.06 -6.36 19.51
CA THR A 77 -1.79 -5.50 20.48
C THR A 77 -1.62 -3.98 20.28
N ARG A 78 -0.76 -3.56 19.34
CA ARG A 78 -0.33 -2.17 19.13
C ARG A 78 -0.50 -1.76 17.67
N THR A 79 -0.89 -0.52 17.40
CA THR A 79 -1.00 0.00 16.03
C THR A 79 0.36 0.21 15.40
N LEU A 80 0.45 0.26 14.07
CA LEU A 80 1.67 0.62 13.35
C LEU A 80 2.22 1.98 13.80
N ILE A 81 1.33 2.94 14.12
CA ILE A 81 1.67 4.25 14.71
C ILE A 81 2.41 4.11 16.06
N TYR A 82 2.07 3.10 16.87
CA TYR A 82 2.78 2.85 18.13
C TYR A 82 4.20 2.31 17.87
N HIS A 83 4.37 1.40 16.90
CA HIS A 83 5.71 0.94 16.48
C HIS A 83 6.55 2.10 15.92
N GLU A 84 5.94 3.00 15.15
CA GLU A 84 6.57 4.22 14.63
C GLU A 84 7.08 5.14 15.75
N ASN A 85 6.23 5.41 16.76
CA ASN A 85 6.59 6.23 17.92
C ASN A 85 7.73 5.64 18.77
N PHE A 86 8.00 4.34 18.65
CA PHE A 86 9.11 3.63 19.31
C PHE A 86 10.31 3.39 18.36
N GLY A 87 10.49 4.26 17.37
CA GLY A 87 11.65 4.23 16.46
C GLY A 87 11.47 3.36 15.21
N GLY A 88 10.28 2.80 15.00
CA GLY A 88 9.86 2.33 13.67
C GLY A 88 9.75 3.49 12.68
N HIS A 89 9.82 3.17 11.38
CA HIS A 89 9.78 4.17 10.31
C HIS A 89 9.10 3.64 9.03
N ALA A 90 8.02 2.88 9.20
CA ALA A 90 7.21 2.35 8.10
C ALA A 90 6.27 3.42 7.52
N ILE A 91 5.62 4.22 8.37
CA ILE A 91 4.65 5.24 7.96
C ILE A 91 5.36 6.44 7.32
N GLU A 92 6.43 6.93 7.96
CA GLU A 92 7.28 8.03 7.48
C GLU A 92 7.77 7.74 6.05
N ARG A 93 8.21 6.51 5.78
CA ARG A 93 8.99 6.18 4.56
C ARG A 93 8.21 5.45 3.48
N HIS A 94 7.14 4.74 3.83
CA HIS A 94 6.51 3.74 2.95
C HIS A 94 4.97 3.72 2.99
N VAL A 95 4.31 4.75 3.52
CA VAL A 95 2.84 4.89 3.45
C VAL A 95 2.43 6.16 2.71
N GLY A 96 1.50 6.02 1.75
CA GLY A 96 0.81 7.12 1.08
C GLY A 96 1.67 8.04 0.20
N LYS A 97 2.82 7.58 -0.31
CA LYS A 97 3.76 8.45 -1.03
C LYS A 97 3.36 8.70 -2.49
N SER A 98 3.49 9.94 -2.95
CA SER A 98 3.40 10.24 -4.38
C SER A 98 4.67 9.81 -5.11
N ASP A 99 4.59 9.56 -6.41
CA ASP A 99 5.74 9.11 -7.20
C ASP A 99 6.86 10.15 -7.22
N ALA A 100 6.53 11.44 -7.14
CA ALA A 100 7.50 12.52 -6.95
C ALA A 100 8.28 12.38 -5.63
N GLN A 101 7.62 11.98 -4.53
CA GLN A 101 8.29 11.71 -3.24
C GLN A 101 9.14 10.43 -3.32
N LEU A 102 8.64 9.38 -3.99
CA LEU A 102 9.40 8.15 -4.21
C LEU A 102 10.68 8.40 -5.03
N LEU A 103 10.59 9.22 -6.08
CA LEU A 103 11.73 9.63 -6.91
C LEU A 103 12.70 10.54 -6.16
N ALA A 104 12.20 11.46 -5.33
CA ALA A 104 13.05 12.31 -4.49
C ALA A 104 13.91 11.50 -3.50
N ARG A 105 13.41 10.35 -3.01
CA ARG A 105 14.16 9.45 -2.12
C ARG A 105 15.53 9.04 -2.69
N PHE A 106 15.65 8.83 -4.00
CA PHE A 106 16.93 8.46 -4.63
C PHE A 106 17.99 9.57 -4.61
N LYS A 107 17.56 10.84 -4.49
CA LYS A 107 18.46 11.98 -4.29
C LYS A 107 18.89 12.10 -2.83
N ASN A 108 17.96 11.84 -1.91
CA ASN A 108 18.14 12.05 -0.47
C ASN A 108 18.86 10.88 0.23
N ASP A 109 18.68 9.64 -0.24
CA ASP A 109 19.49 8.49 0.16
C ASP A 109 19.94 7.71 -1.09
N PRO A 110 21.12 8.04 -1.65
CA PRO A 110 21.65 7.41 -2.87
C PRO A 110 21.87 5.89 -2.77
N ARG A 111 21.84 5.30 -1.57
CA ARG A 111 22.01 3.85 -1.34
C ARG A 111 20.72 3.06 -1.62
N VAL A 112 19.58 3.73 -1.69
CA VAL A 112 18.27 3.10 -1.91
C VAL A 112 18.18 2.54 -3.34
N LEU A 113 18.04 1.21 -3.47
CA LEU A 113 17.95 0.51 -4.75
C LEU A 113 16.52 0.45 -5.33
N ALA A 114 15.49 0.63 -4.49
CA ALA A 114 14.10 0.75 -4.90
C ALA A 114 13.34 1.61 -3.87
N SER A 115 12.40 2.42 -4.34
CA SER A 115 11.60 3.34 -3.54
C SER A 115 10.12 2.94 -3.68
N SER A 116 9.48 2.58 -2.57
CA SER A 116 8.14 1.98 -2.58
C SER A 116 7.23 2.48 -1.48
N THR A 117 5.93 2.34 -1.69
CA THR A 117 4.88 2.75 -0.75
C THR A 117 3.70 1.79 -0.81
N PHE A 118 3.13 1.49 0.35
CA PHE A 118 1.74 1.05 0.45
C PHE A 118 0.80 2.15 -0.07
N THR A 119 -0.35 1.76 -0.60
CA THR A 119 -1.38 2.69 -1.09
C THR A 119 -1.78 3.71 -0.02
N ASP A 120 -2.05 3.23 1.20
CA ASP A 120 -2.53 4.01 2.33
C ASP A 120 -2.28 3.29 3.68
N MET A 121 -2.65 3.94 4.79
CA MET A 121 -2.46 3.42 6.15
C MET A 121 -3.22 2.11 6.44
N LYS A 122 -4.46 1.99 5.94
CA LYS A 122 -5.34 0.83 6.13
C LYS A 122 -4.81 -0.38 5.37
N THR A 123 -4.35 -0.14 4.14
CA THR A 123 -3.65 -1.14 3.31
C THR A 123 -2.35 -1.60 3.97
N ALA A 124 -1.57 -0.68 4.56
CA ALA A 124 -0.36 -1.02 5.31
C ALA A 124 -0.64 -1.85 6.58
N GLU A 125 -1.55 -1.37 7.45
CA GLU A 125 -1.99 -2.08 8.66
C GLU A 125 -2.48 -3.51 8.35
N TRP A 126 -3.27 -3.67 7.30
CA TRP A 126 -3.77 -4.97 6.84
C TRP A 126 -2.64 -5.87 6.31
N ALA A 127 -1.81 -5.38 5.40
CA ALA A 127 -0.76 -6.17 4.76
C ALA A 127 0.31 -6.62 5.76
N ILE A 128 0.74 -5.71 6.64
CA ILE A 128 1.73 -6.01 7.69
C ILE A 128 1.14 -6.99 8.72
N GLY A 129 -0.13 -6.80 9.11
CA GLY A 129 -0.86 -7.74 9.95
C GLY A 129 -0.87 -9.15 9.38
N ASN A 130 -1.24 -9.32 8.11
CA ASN A 130 -1.28 -10.66 7.49
C ASN A 130 0.12 -11.27 7.30
N GLY A 131 1.13 -10.44 6.99
CA GLY A 131 2.51 -10.88 6.94
C GLY A 131 3.05 -11.37 8.30
N ILE A 132 2.61 -10.79 9.41
CA ILE A 132 2.93 -11.28 10.76
C ILE A 132 2.12 -12.56 11.07
N ALA A 133 0.81 -12.55 10.83
CA ALA A 133 -0.09 -13.69 11.09
C ALA A 133 0.36 -14.97 10.37
N ALA A 134 0.77 -14.86 9.11
CA ALA A 134 1.27 -15.96 8.29
C ALA A 134 2.71 -16.40 8.64
N ASN A 135 3.38 -15.75 9.59
CA ASN A 135 4.75 -16.07 10.01
C ASN A 135 4.92 -16.14 11.55
N ARG A 136 3.82 -16.25 12.32
CA ARG A 136 3.83 -16.27 13.80
C ARG A 136 4.85 -17.26 14.38
N GLU A 137 4.90 -18.49 13.87
CA GLU A 137 5.86 -19.51 14.33
C GLU A 137 7.32 -19.06 14.16
N LYS A 138 7.66 -18.47 13.01
CA LYS A 138 9.00 -17.94 12.75
C LYS A 138 9.32 -16.76 13.68
N LEU A 139 8.34 -15.92 13.97
CA LEU A 139 8.48 -14.81 14.91
C LEU A 139 8.71 -15.31 16.34
N THR A 140 7.97 -16.33 16.79
CA THR A 140 8.20 -17.00 18.08
C THR A 140 9.61 -17.59 18.17
N THR A 141 10.06 -18.31 17.14
CA THR A 141 11.43 -18.86 17.08
C THR A 141 12.50 -17.76 17.08
N PHE A 142 12.29 -16.68 16.32
CA PHE A 142 13.18 -15.51 16.36
C PHE A 142 13.23 -14.89 17.75
N MET A 143 12.09 -14.72 18.42
CA MET A 143 12.04 -14.13 19.77
C MET A 143 12.78 -14.97 20.81
N ALA A 144 12.75 -16.30 20.70
CA ALA A 144 13.50 -17.23 21.56
C ALA A 144 15.01 -17.33 21.22
N GLY A 145 15.43 -16.94 20.01
CA GLY A 145 16.83 -16.95 19.58
C GLY A 145 17.66 -15.74 20.02
N ASN A 146 18.92 -15.70 19.61
CA ASN A 146 19.85 -14.60 19.93
C ASN A 146 19.86 -13.46 18.89
N ASP A 147 19.29 -13.66 17.70
CA ASP A 147 19.26 -12.65 16.63
C ASP A 147 18.51 -11.38 17.07
N THR A 148 19.04 -10.21 16.73
CA THR A 148 18.44 -8.91 17.11
C THR A 148 17.50 -8.34 16.05
N ARG A 149 17.56 -8.83 14.80
CA ARG A 149 16.71 -8.40 13.68
C ARG A 149 16.21 -9.58 12.86
N MET A 150 14.94 -9.52 12.47
CA MET A 150 14.26 -10.46 11.59
C MET A 150 13.82 -9.75 10.30
N VAL A 151 13.83 -10.45 9.17
CA VAL A 151 13.27 -9.97 7.90
C VAL A 151 12.27 -10.99 7.36
N LEU A 152 10.99 -10.66 7.45
CA LEU A 152 9.91 -11.43 6.84
C LEU A 152 9.69 -10.95 5.40
N ASN A 153 9.59 -11.89 4.46
CA ASN A 153 9.05 -11.66 3.13
C ASN A 153 7.69 -12.37 3.06
N HIS A 154 6.65 -11.68 2.59
CA HIS A 154 5.30 -12.24 2.46
C HIS A 154 4.66 -11.76 1.15
N LYS A 155 3.69 -12.53 0.62
CA LYS A 155 2.98 -12.22 -0.63
C LYS A 155 1.49 -12.17 -0.36
N MET A 156 0.91 -11.01 -0.62
CA MET A 156 -0.51 -10.71 -0.49
C MET A 156 -1.29 -11.26 -1.71
N PRO A 157 -2.58 -11.62 -1.56
CA PRO A 157 -3.40 -12.10 -2.67
C PRO A 157 -3.78 -11.00 -3.68
N VAL A 158 -3.70 -9.72 -3.28
CA VAL A 158 -4.03 -8.54 -4.10
C VAL A 158 -2.90 -7.51 -4.04
N ASN A 159 -2.92 -6.52 -4.95
CA ASN A 159 -2.00 -5.38 -4.89
C ASN A 159 -2.14 -4.64 -3.54
N VAL A 160 -1.02 -4.19 -2.96
CA VAL A 160 -1.00 -3.38 -1.72
C VAL A 160 -0.19 -2.09 -1.84
N GLY A 161 0.35 -1.77 -3.01
CA GLY A 161 1.11 -0.55 -3.21
C GLY A 161 1.88 -0.50 -4.52
N ARG A 162 2.95 0.30 -4.55
CA ARG A 162 3.80 0.43 -5.75
C ARG A 162 5.28 0.64 -5.42
N VAL A 163 6.11 0.28 -6.40
CA VAL A 163 7.58 0.26 -6.34
C VAL A 163 8.14 0.98 -7.57
N ILE A 164 9.10 1.89 -7.37
CA ILE A 164 9.95 2.43 -8.42
C ILE A 164 11.36 1.85 -8.20
N PRO A 165 11.94 1.09 -9.14
CA PRO A 165 13.35 0.68 -9.10
C PRO A 165 14.29 1.87 -9.34
N LYS A 166 15.49 1.88 -8.74
CA LYS A 166 16.50 2.91 -9.01
C LYS A 166 16.88 2.91 -10.50
N GLY A 167 16.83 4.08 -11.13
CA GLY A 167 17.01 4.25 -12.57
C GLY A 167 15.72 4.21 -13.39
N SER A 168 14.59 3.79 -12.80
CA SER A 168 13.26 3.96 -13.39
C SER A 168 12.65 5.31 -13.00
N THR A 169 11.80 5.85 -13.88
CA THR A 169 10.85 6.94 -13.58
C THR A 169 9.41 6.45 -13.48
N LYS A 170 9.16 5.15 -13.70
CA LYS A 170 7.82 4.53 -13.70
C LYS A 170 7.63 3.67 -12.46
N SER A 171 6.44 3.76 -11.87
CA SER A 171 5.98 2.86 -10.81
C SER A 171 5.43 1.54 -11.37
N HIS A 172 5.63 0.46 -10.62
CA HIS A 172 5.01 -0.83 -10.84
C HIS A 172 4.21 -1.21 -9.58
N GLU A 173 3.03 -1.80 -9.75
CA GLU A 173 2.24 -2.33 -8.62
C GLU A 173 2.95 -3.53 -7.97
N SER A 174 2.75 -3.76 -6.66
CA SER A 174 3.26 -4.96 -6.00
C SER A 174 2.38 -5.48 -4.87
N ASN A 175 2.22 -6.80 -4.86
CA ASN A 175 1.63 -7.59 -3.78
C ASN A 175 2.66 -8.27 -2.88
N ASN A 176 3.97 -8.13 -3.15
CA ASN A 176 5.01 -8.67 -2.27
C ASN A 176 5.43 -7.61 -1.25
N ILE A 177 5.57 -8.00 0.01
CA ILE A 177 5.96 -7.12 1.10
C ILE A 177 7.18 -7.65 1.85
N VAL A 178 7.98 -6.73 2.36
CA VAL A 178 9.00 -6.97 3.38
C VAL A 178 8.52 -6.36 4.69
N ILE A 179 8.72 -7.06 5.80
CA ILE A 179 8.54 -6.56 7.16
C ILE A 179 9.86 -6.81 7.90
N VAL A 180 10.46 -5.76 8.46
CA VAL A 180 11.67 -5.83 9.28
C VAL A 180 11.27 -5.61 10.73
N ILE A 181 11.64 -6.56 11.58
CA ILE A 181 11.33 -6.57 13.01
C ILE A 181 12.64 -6.53 13.79
N ASP A 182 12.74 -5.60 14.73
CA ASP A 182 13.88 -5.47 15.64
C ASP A 182 13.45 -5.91 17.05
N LYS A 183 14.30 -6.65 17.77
CA LYS A 183 14.11 -6.84 19.22
C LYS A 183 14.27 -5.52 19.94
N ASP A 184 13.37 -5.28 20.87
CA ASP A 184 13.26 -4.05 21.65
C ASP A 184 12.69 -4.38 23.03
N PRO A 185 13.53 -4.47 24.09
CA PRO A 185 13.07 -4.76 25.45
C PRO A 185 12.16 -3.70 26.06
N LEU A 186 12.04 -2.50 25.45
CA LEU A 186 11.13 -1.44 25.91
C LEU A 186 9.71 -1.61 25.32
N MET A 187 9.56 -2.46 24.31
CA MET A 187 8.26 -2.76 23.70
C MET A 187 7.51 -3.85 24.48
N PRO A 188 6.17 -3.74 24.64
CA PRO A 188 5.37 -4.73 25.39
C PRO A 188 5.48 -6.19 24.91
N ASN A 189 5.91 -6.42 23.67
CA ASN A 189 6.09 -7.76 23.08
C ASN A 189 7.57 -8.15 22.93
N GLY A 190 8.51 -7.34 23.44
CA GLY A 190 9.96 -7.52 23.23
C GLY A 190 10.47 -7.18 21.81
N TYR A 191 9.64 -6.64 20.92
CA TYR A 191 10.02 -6.25 19.56
C TYR A 191 9.23 -5.03 19.04
N ARG A 192 9.81 -4.33 18.06
CA ARG A 192 9.13 -3.34 17.22
C ARG A 192 9.19 -3.71 15.73
N ILE A 193 8.20 -3.27 14.97
CA ILE A 193 8.25 -3.27 13.51
C ILE A 193 9.10 -2.08 13.08
N GLN A 194 10.38 -2.33 12.76
CA GLN A 194 11.31 -1.29 12.38
C GLN A 194 10.91 -0.65 11.05
N THR A 195 10.50 -1.45 10.05
CA THR A 195 9.90 -0.95 8.81
C THR A 195 9.10 -2.04 8.11
N ALA A 196 8.22 -1.64 7.21
CA ALA A 196 7.64 -2.53 6.22
C ALA A 196 7.38 -1.78 4.92
N TYR A 197 7.43 -2.49 3.79
CA TYR A 197 7.30 -1.89 2.46
C TYR A 197 6.97 -2.91 1.36
N PRO A 198 6.25 -2.52 0.29
CA PRO A 198 6.15 -3.32 -0.94
C PRO A 198 7.50 -3.48 -1.66
N LYS A 199 7.68 -4.59 -2.36
CA LYS A 199 8.94 -5.00 -3.01
C LYS A 199 8.70 -5.52 -4.43
#